data_AF-U4U8K7-F1
#
_entry.id   AF-U4U8K7-F1
#
_cell.length_a   1.000
_cell.length_b   1.000
_cell.length_c   1.000
_cell.angle_alpha   90.00
_cell.angle_beta   90.00
_cell.angle_gamma   90.00
#
_symmetry.space_group_name_H-M   'P 1'
#
loop_
_entity.id
_entity.type
_entity.pdbx_description
1 polymer ?
#
loop_
_entity_poly.entity_id
_entity_poly.type
_entity_poly.pdbx_seq_one_letter_code
_entity_poly.pdbx_strand_id
1 'polypeptide(L)'
;MYKFAVVAVVALVALQGVLAKPKAKPAVEKSQIDELAVNARQIIHNVSAVIEGNLPDSKQVSDTLTQTSQQLAAKVKDVVDNLNKQAQEHKGDVEKAVTQIKANLATAAAKLEEAIGQEGVKKAKELKANLDEGLNKAVAEAERLAKAAEPEATKVKSDLTDLAKKLLDEVADLGKQLKSELDKNVAKA
;
A
#
# COMPACT_ATOMS: atom_id res chain seq x y z
N MET A 1 -49.69 -28.87 44.65
CA MET A 1 -49.75 -27.99 45.82
C MET A 1 -48.33 -27.77 46.32
N TYR A 2 -47.90 -26.50 46.38
CA TYR A 2 -46.73 -25.91 47.08
C TYR A 2 -45.32 -26.48 46.83
N LYS A 3 -44.20 -25.72 46.81
CA LYS A 3 -43.82 -24.32 46.51
C LYS A 3 -42.40 -24.17 47.10
N PHE A 4 -41.49 -23.55 46.35
CA PHE A 4 -40.30 -22.77 46.78
C PHE A 4 -39.15 -23.40 47.59
N ALA A 5 -37.94 -23.36 46.99
CA ALA A 5 -36.72 -22.65 47.46
C ALA A 5 -35.54 -23.07 46.54
N VAL A 6 -35.00 -22.28 45.59
CA VAL A 6 -34.27 -20.99 45.65
C VAL A 6 -32.93 -21.09 46.40
N VAL A 7 -31.82 -21.07 45.61
CA VAL A 7 -30.49 -20.44 45.88
C VAL A 7 -29.60 -21.24 46.89
N ALA A 8 -28.29 -21.48 46.74
CA ALA A 8 -27.16 -20.79 46.12
C ALA A 8 -25.95 -21.78 46.10
N VAL A 9 -25.14 -21.82 45.03
CA VAL A 9 -23.74 -21.29 45.00
C VAL A 9 -22.63 -22.30 45.37
N VAL A 10 -21.82 -22.59 44.33
CA VAL A 10 -20.36 -22.82 44.35
C VAL A 10 -19.84 -24.08 45.05
N ALA A 11 -19.48 -25.07 44.23
CA ALA A 11 -18.16 -25.72 44.25
C ALA A 11 -18.18 -26.89 43.27
N LEU A 12 -17.54 -26.74 42.11
CA LEU A 12 -16.82 -27.84 41.42
C LEU A 12 -16.02 -27.25 40.24
N VAL A 13 -15.09 -26.35 40.60
CA VAL A 13 -13.84 -26.22 39.86
C VAL A 13 -12.96 -27.38 40.30
N ALA A 14 -12.98 -28.48 39.56
CA ALA A 14 -11.91 -29.47 39.57
C ALA A 14 -12.00 -30.33 38.31
N LEU A 15 -11.08 -30.02 37.38
CA LEU A 15 -10.27 -30.99 36.64
C LEU A 15 -10.97 -32.26 36.16
N GLN A 16 -11.27 -32.35 34.86
CA GLN A 16 -10.53 -33.19 33.88
C GLN A 16 -10.83 -32.58 32.50
N GLY A 17 -9.89 -32.04 31.73
CA GLY A 17 -8.65 -32.70 31.35
C GLY A 17 -8.78 -33.39 29.99
N VAL A 18 -9.37 -32.74 28.98
CA VAL A 18 -9.13 -33.09 27.57
C VAL A 18 -8.66 -31.84 26.84
N LEU A 19 -7.34 -31.71 26.83
CA LEU A 19 -6.54 -31.16 25.76
C LEU A 19 -7.17 -29.95 25.07
N ALA A 20 -6.89 -28.79 25.66
CA ALA A 20 -6.71 -27.57 24.91
C ALA A 20 -5.74 -27.86 23.74
N LYS A 21 -6.28 -28.21 22.57
CA LYS A 21 -5.63 -27.75 21.35
C LYS A 21 -5.68 -26.24 21.46
N PRO A 22 -4.53 -25.53 21.49
CA PRO A 22 -4.59 -24.12 21.23
C PRO A 22 -5.36 -24.03 19.93
N LYS A 23 -6.46 -23.25 19.89
CA LYS A 23 -6.98 -22.79 18.61
C LYS A 23 -5.73 -22.25 17.95
N ALA A 24 -5.24 -22.96 16.93
CA ALA A 24 -4.18 -22.44 16.11
C ALA A 24 -4.67 -21.03 15.80
N LYS A 25 -3.87 -20.02 16.18
CA LYS A 25 -4.01 -18.69 15.60
C LYS A 25 -4.39 -18.96 14.15
N PRO A 26 -5.53 -18.44 13.64
CA PRO A 26 -5.84 -18.63 12.22
C PRO A 26 -4.52 -18.38 11.53
N ALA A 27 -4.01 -19.43 10.84
CA ALA A 27 -2.78 -19.30 10.10
C ALA A 27 -2.97 -17.99 9.36
N VAL A 28 -2.07 -17.04 9.59
CA VAL A 28 -2.09 -15.78 8.85
C VAL A 28 -1.90 -16.27 7.43
N GLU A 29 -3.01 -16.52 6.73
CA GLU A 29 -3.05 -16.59 5.29
C GLU A 29 -2.28 -15.35 4.91
N LYS A 30 -1.10 -15.52 4.31
CA LYS A 30 -0.39 -14.38 3.75
C LYS A 30 -1.44 -13.63 2.97
N SER A 31 -1.81 -12.45 3.45
CA SER A 31 -2.92 -11.73 2.85
C SER A 31 -2.54 -11.56 1.39
N GLN A 32 -3.47 -11.70 0.44
CA GLN A 32 -3.14 -11.45 -0.97
C GLN A 32 -2.45 -10.08 -1.11
N ILE A 33 -2.81 -9.12 -0.26
CA ILE A 33 -2.12 -7.85 -0.09
C ILE A 33 -0.64 -7.98 0.25
N ASP A 34 -0.25 -8.85 1.18
CA ASP A 34 1.16 -9.06 1.56
C ASP A 34 1.94 -9.61 0.36
N GLU A 35 1.35 -10.52 -0.43
CA GLU A 35 2.00 -11.07 -1.61
C GLU A 35 2.14 -10.01 -2.72
N LEU A 36 1.09 -9.22 -2.97
CA LEU A 36 1.13 -8.07 -3.89
C LEU A 36 2.16 -7.03 -3.42
N ALA A 37 2.24 -6.74 -2.13
CA ALA A 37 3.17 -5.78 -1.56
C ALA A 37 4.62 -6.27 -1.69
N VAL A 38 4.88 -7.55 -1.44
CA VAL A 38 6.20 -8.17 -1.67
C VAL A 38 6.57 -8.08 -3.15
N ASN A 39 5.64 -8.39 -4.05
CA ASN A 39 5.86 -8.29 -5.50
C ASN A 39 6.17 -6.85 -5.92
N ALA A 40 5.35 -5.88 -5.50
CA ALA A 40 5.55 -4.47 -5.76
C ALA A 40 6.92 -3.99 -5.23
N ARG A 41 7.29 -4.35 -4.00
CA ARG A 41 8.63 -4.04 -3.44
C ARG A 41 9.77 -4.64 -4.25
N GLN A 42 9.61 -5.87 -4.72
CA GLN A 42 10.62 -6.53 -5.54
C GLN A 42 10.78 -5.82 -6.90
N ILE A 43 9.68 -5.41 -7.52
CA ILE A 43 9.70 -4.62 -8.76
C ILE A 43 10.37 -3.27 -8.51
N ILE A 44 10.00 -2.57 -7.43
CA ILE A 44 10.60 -1.30 -7.06
C ILE A 44 12.11 -1.49 -6.87
N HIS A 45 12.54 -2.49 -6.12
CA HIS A 45 13.96 -2.78 -5.93
C HIS A 45 14.70 -3.01 -7.26
N ASN A 46 14.09 -3.75 -8.19
CA ASN A 46 14.65 -3.96 -9.53
C ASN A 46 14.74 -2.67 -10.34
N VAL A 47 13.74 -1.79 -10.21
CA VAL A 47 13.76 -0.45 -10.78
C VAL A 47 14.88 0.36 -10.14
N SER A 48 14.97 0.47 -8.82
CA SER A 48 16.01 1.22 -8.11
C SER A 48 17.39 0.78 -8.55
N ALA A 49 17.61 -0.53 -8.69
CA ALA A 49 18.87 -1.09 -9.17
C ALA A 49 19.21 -0.65 -10.60
N VAL A 50 18.25 -0.66 -11.53
CA VAL A 50 18.45 -0.13 -12.90
C VAL A 50 18.76 1.36 -12.86
N ILE A 51 18.04 2.11 -12.02
CA ILE A 51 18.28 3.55 -11.94
C ILE A 51 19.64 3.84 -11.27
N GLU A 52 20.12 3.02 -10.33
CA GLU A 52 21.45 3.13 -9.68
C GLU A 52 22.60 2.69 -10.57
N GLY A 53 22.37 1.75 -11.48
CA GLY A 53 23.33 1.35 -12.49
C GLY A 53 23.48 2.40 -13.58
N ASN A 54 24.26 3.46 -13.33
CA ASN A 54 24.73 4.48 -14.29
C ASN A 54 23.80 4.66 -15.50
N LEU A 55 22.56 5.11 -15.25
CA LEU A 55 21.68 5.46 -16.35
C LEU A 55 22.35 6.55 -17.21
N PRO A 56 22.34 6.40 -18.54
CA PRO A 56 22.84 7.43 -19.43
C PRO A 56 22.04 8.71 -19.18
N ASP A 57 22.74 9.82 -19.04
CA ASP A 57 22.15 11.15 -18.87
C ASP A 57 21.61 11.64 -20.23
N SER A 58 20.54 10.98 -20.65
CA SER A 58 19.90 11.13 -21.94
C SER A 58 18.51 11.72 -21.75
N LYS A 59 18.08 12.50 -22.74
CA LYS A 59 16.74 13.07 -22.77
C LYS A 59 15.65 11.99 -22.66
N GLN A 60 15.88 10.82 -23.28
CA GLN A 60 14.94 9.69 -23.24
C GLN A 60 14.75 9.12 -21.83
N VAL A 61 15.83 8.98 -21.05
CA VAL A 61 15.75 8.54 -19.65
C VAL A 61 15.00 9.58 -18.81
N SER A 62 15.31 10.86 -18.98
CA SER A 62 14.62 11.94 -18.25
C SER A 62 13.13 12.02 -18.60
N ASP A 63 12.77 11.85 -19.87
CA ASP A 63 11.38 11.82 -20.35
C ASP A 63 10.64 10.59 -19.80
N THR A 64 11.29 9.43 -19.77
CA THR A 64 10.72 8.19 -19.20
C THR A 64 10.43 8.37 -17.71
N LEU A 65 11.42 8.85 -16.94
CA LEU A 65 11.24 9.14 -15.52
C LEU A 65 10.13 10.18 -15.29
N THR A 66 10.06 11.21 -16.14
CA THR A 66 9.03 12.25 -16.06
C THR A 66 7.64 11.67 -16.30
N GLN A 67 7.48 10.89 -17.35
CA GLN A 67 6.22 10.26 -17.69
C GLN A 67 5.76 9.29 -16.60
N THR A 68 6.65 8.42 -16.10
CA THR A 68 6.29 7.48 -15.02
C THR A 68 5.94 8.23 -13.74
N SER A 69 6.67 9.28 -13.38
CA SER A 69 6.35 10.10 -12.20
C SER A 69 5.00 10.79 -12.34
N GLN A 70 4.65 11.30 -13.52
CA GLN A 70 3.33 11.87 -13.79
C GLN A 70 2.22 10.81 -13.66
N GLN A 71 2.45 9.62 -14.23
CA GLN A 71 1.51 8.52 -14.12
C GLN A 71 1.33 8.09 -12.66
N LEU A 72 2.42 7.94 -11.89
CA LEU A 72 2.35 7.60 -10.48
C LEU A 72 1.58 8.66 -9.68
N ALA A 73 1.90 9.95 -9.89
CA ALA A 73 1.19 11.04 -9.22
C ALA A 73 -0.32 11.00 -9.53
N ALA A 74 -0.70 10.77 -10.79
CA ALA A 74 -2.09 10.65 -11.20
C ALA A 74 -2.79 9.43 -10.56
N LYS A 75 -2.15 8.27 -10.55
CA LYS A 75 -2.68 7.04 -9.92
C LYS A 75 -2.86 7.20 -8.41
N VAL A 76 -1.85 7.77 -7.75
CA VAL A 76 -1.90 8.07 -6.32
C VAL A 76 -3.04 9.06 -6.03
N LYS A 77 -3.24 10.08 -6.88
CA LYS A 77 -4.35 11.04 -6.75
C LYS A 77 -5.71 10.36 -6.90
N ASP A 78 -5.87 9.46 -7.87
CA ASP A 78 -7.10 8.65 -8.05
C ASP A 78 -7.42 7.83 -6.79
N VAL A 79 -6.42 7.22 -6.16
CA VAL A 79 -6.59 6.48 -4.91
C VAL A 79 -6.94 7.43 -3.76
N VAL A 80 -6.27 8.58 -3.64
CA VAL A 80 -6.59 9.63 -2.65
C VAL A 80 -8.03 10.11 -2.78
N ASP A 81 -8.53 10.29 -4.01
CA ASP A 81 -9.90 10.73 -4.27
C ASP A 81 -10.92 9.65 -3.92
N ASN A 82 -10.62 8.37 -4.18
CA ASN A 82 -11.47 7.25 -3.77
C ASN A 82 -11.48 7.06 -2.25
N LEU A 83 -10.32 7.19 -1.59
CA LEU A 83 -10.22 7.19 -0.14
C LEU A 83 -11.02 8.34 0.48
N ASN A 84 -11.05 9.50 -0.18
CA ASN A 84 -11.85 10.63 0.27
C ASN A 84 -13.36 10.32 0.23
N LYS A 85 -13.84 9.64 -0.83
CA LYS A 85 -15.23 9.19 -0.91
C LYS A 85 -15.54 8.16 0.18
N GLN A 86 -14.68 7.16 0.35
CA GLN A 86 -14.83 6.13 1.37
C GLN A 86 -14.83 6.70 2.80
N ALA A 87 -13.98 7.68 3.09
CA ALA A 87 -13.98 8.39 4.38
C ALA A 87 -15.27 9.20 4.61
N GLN A 88 -15.85 9.78 3.56
CA GLN A 88 -17.13 10.49 3.66
C GLN A 88 -18.32 9.55 3.85
N GLU A 89 -18.28 8.38 3.20
CA GLU A 89 -19.33 7.35 3.26
C GLU A 89 -19.28 6.53 4.56
N HIS A 90 -18.10 6.37 5.16
CA HIS A 90 -17.84 5.51 6.31
C HIS A 90 -17.19 6.28 7.48
N LYS A 91 -17.81 7.40 7.86
CA LYS A 91 -17.40 8.21 9.02
C LYS A 91 -17.35 7.36 10.30
N GLY A 92 -16.20 7.31 10.97
CA GLY A 92 -16.00 6.44 12.14
C GLY A 92 -14.54 6.07 12.39
N ASP A 93 -14.32 4.85 12.91
CA ASP A 93 -13.04 4.38 13.46
C ASP A 93 -11.87 4.35 12.45
N VAL A 94 -12.16 4.16 11.15
CA VAL A 94 -11.17 4.17 10.06
C VAL A 94 -10.84 5.55 9.52
N GLU A 95 -11.64 6.58 9.83
CA GLU A 95 -11.49 7.92 9.25
C GLU A 95 -10.10 8.51 9.51
N LYS A 96 -9.55 8.31 10.71
CA LYS A 96 -8.20 8.77 11.06
C LYS A 96 -7.12 8.06 10.24
N ALA A 97 -7.21 6.74 10.12
CA ALA A 97 -6.25 5.95 9.36
C ALA A 97 -6.30 6.32 7.87
N VAL A 98 -7.50 6.35 7.29
CA VAL A 98 -7.73 6.72 5.89
C VAL A 98 -7.27 8.16 5.61
N THR A 99 -7.54 9.10 6.52
CA THR A 99 -7.09 10.50 6.37
C THR A 99 -5.57 10.62 6.41
N GLN A 100 -4.90 9.86 7.30
CA GLN A 100 -3.44 9.87 7.38
C GLN A 100 -2.81 9.26 6.11
N ILE A 101 -3.33 8.13 5.64
CA ILE A 101 -2.88 7.47 4.40
C ILE A 101 -3.09 8.41 3.21
N LYS A 102 -4.27 9.03 3.10
CA LYS A 102 -4.60 10.04 2.10
C LYS A 102 -3.60 11.19 2.10
N ALA A 103 -3.29 11.76 3.27
CA ALA A 103 -2.33 12.86 3.38
C ALA A 103 -0.92 12.44 2.95
N ASN A 104 -0.50 11.23 3.33
CA ASN A 104 0.80 10.67 2.97
C ASN A 104 0.95 10.43 1.47
N LEU A 105 -0.08 9.87 0.84
CA LEU A 105 -0.18 9.63 -0.59
C LEU A 105 -0.22 10.96 -1.36
N ALA A 106 -1.05 11.93 -0.94
CA ALA A 106 -1.11 13.25 -1.56
C ALA A 106 0.24 13.98 -1.49
N THR A 107 0.95 13.87 -0.37
CA THR A 107 2.30 14.43 -0.22
C THR A 107 3.30 13.77 -1.17
N ALA A 108 3.20 12.45 -1.37
CA ALA A 108 4.06 11.73 -2.31
C ALA A 108 3.81 12.19 -3.76
N ALA A 109 2.54 12.32 -4.15
CA ALA A 109 2.17 12.85 -5.47
C ALA A 109 2.67 14.28 -5.68
N ALA A 110 2.50 15.17 -4.69
CA ALA A 110 2.96 16.55 -4.77
C ALA A 110 4.49 16.66 -4.92
N LYS A 111 5.26 15.85 -4.16
CA LYS A 111 6.73 15.78 -4.30
C LYS A 111 7.15 15.34 -5.71
N LEU A 112 6.45 14.38 -6.30
CA LEU A 112 6.70 13.93 -7.67
C LEU A 112 6.42 15.05 -8.67
N GLU A 113 5.29 15.74 -8.54
CA GLU A 113 4.90 16.88 -9.39
C GLU A 113 5.92 18.03 -9.30
N GLU A 114 6.40 18.35 -8.09
CA GLU A 114 7.42 19.37 -7.88
C GLU A 114 8.74 18.99 -8.55
N ALA A 115 9.16 17.72 -8.44
CA ALA A 115 10.38 17.21 -9.07
C ALA A 115 10.30 17.21 -10.60
N ILE A 116 9.11 17.05 -11.17
CA ILE A 116 8.87 17.15 -12.62
C ILE A 116 9.04 18.59 -13.11
N GLY A 117 8.74 19.59 -12.26
CA GLY A 117 8.80 21.01 -12.60
C GLY A 117 10.21 21.61 -12.66
N GLN A 118 11.23 20.91 -12.15
CA GLN A 118 12.62 21.40 -12.17
C GLN A 118 13.30 21.11 -13.53
N GLU A 119 14.09 22.05 -14.07
CA GLU A 119 14.83 21.89 -15.34
C GLU A 119 16.28 21.40 -15.14
N GLY A 120 16.79 20.58 -16.08
CA GLY A 120 18.20 20.14 -16.17
C GLY A 120 18.52 18.78 -15.53
N VAL A 121 19.79 18.33 -15.59
CA VAL A 121 20.29 17.01 -15.08
C VAL A 121 19.94 16.74 -13.61
N LYS A 122 19.79 17.81 -12.79
CA LYS A 122 19.29 17.70 -11.41
C LYS A 122 17.89 17.06 -11.35
N LYS A 123 17.05 17.30 -12.36
CA LYS A 123 15.74 16.68 -12.55
C LYS A 123 15.83 15.18 -12.51
N ALA A 124 16.70 14.55 -13.29
CA ALA A 124 16.73 13.08 -13.38
C ALA A 124 17.10 12.42 -12.04
N LYS A 125 18.07 13.00 -11.31
CA LYS A 125 18.54 12.46 -10.03
C LYS A 125 17.53 12.66 -8.90
N GLU A 126 16.92 13.84 -8.81
CA GLU A 126 15.87 14.12 -7.81
C GLU A 126 14.58 13.37 -8.16
N LEU A 127 14.20 13.33 -9.43
CA LEU A 127 13.03 12.61 -9.90
C LEU A 127 13.17 11.10 -9.68
N LYS A 128 14.36 10.54 -9.88
CA LYS A 128 14.69 9.17 -9.46
C LYS A 128 14.37 8.96 -7.98
N ALA A 129 14.93 9.82 -7.12
CA ALA A 129 14.82 9.65 -5.66
C ALA A 129 13.36 9.78 -5.21
N ASN A 130 12.65 10.77 -5.77
CA ASN A 130 11.24 11.00 -5.48
C ASN A 130 10.34 9.88 -6.03
N LEU A 131 10.69 9.29 -7.18
CA LEU A 131 9.98 8.15 -7.77
C LEU A 131 10.18 6.89 -6.93
N ASP A 132 11.41 6.61 -6.51
CA ASP A 132 11.71 5.49 -5.62
C ASP A 132 11.02 5.65 -4.25
N GLU A 133 11.10 6.84 -3.64
CA GLU A 133 10.40 7.16 -2.39
C GLU A 133 8.88 7.04 -2.58
N GLY A 134 8.35 7.57 -3.68
CA GLY A 134 6.93 7.58 -3.99
C GLY A 134 6.35 6.18 -4.17
N LEU A 135 7.04 5.31 -4.92
CA LEU A 135 6.63 3.92 -5.12
C LEU A 135 6.68 3.14 -3.79
N ASN A 136 7.77 3.26 -3.02
CA ASN A 136 7.89 2.60 -1.71
C ASN A 136 6.81 3.07 -0.74
N LYS A 137 6.54 4.37 -0.71
CA LYS A 137 5.52 4.96 0.14
C LYS A 137 4.12 4.49 -0.26
N ALA A 138 3.82 4.44 -1.56
CA ALA A 138 2.55 3.92 -2.04
C ALA A 138 2.30 2.47 -1.60
N VAL A 139 3.32 1.60 -1.66
CA VAL A 139 3.21 0.22 -1.14
C VAL A 139 2.95 0.20 0.37
N ALA A 140 3.71 0.97 1.14
CA ALA A 140 3.55 1.02 2.60
C ALA A 140 2.18 1.55 3.03
N GLU A 141 1.65 2.53 2.30
CA GLU A 141 0.30 3.07 2.53
C GLU A 141 -0.79 2.07 2.11
N ALA A 142 -0.59 1.29 1.05
CA ALA A 142 -1.50 0.20 0.68
C ALA A 142 -1.57 -0.90 1.77
N GLU A 143 -0.42 -1.31 2.32
CA GLU A 143 -0.39 -2.26 3.45
C GLU A 143 -1.09 -1.67 4.69
N ARG A 144 -0.92 -0.37 4.94
CA ARG A 144 -1.65 0.32 6.01
C ARG A 144 -3.15 0.35 5.77
N LEU A 145 -3.61 0.59 4.54
CA LEU A 145 -5.03 0.55 4.19
C LEU A 145 -5.63 -0.82 4.48
N ALA A 146 -4.97 -1.89 4.04
CA ALA A 146 -5.45 -3.25 4.27
C ALA A 146 -5.50 -3.60 5.77
N LYS A 147 -4.52 -3.15 6.56
CA LYS A 147 -4.52 -3.34 8.02
C LYS A 147 -5.60 -2.53 8.72
N ALA A 148 -5.82 -1.28 8.29
CA ALA A 148 -6.88 -0.43 8.81
C ALA A 148 -8.27 -1.00 8.49
N ALA A 149 -8.39 -1.80 7.43
CA ALA A 149 -9.62 -2.48 7.01
C ALA A 149 -9.93 -3.75 7.82
N GLU A 150 -8.95 -4.36 8.50
CA GLU A 150 -9.14 -5.62 9.25
C GLU A 150 -10.22 -5.57 10.35
N PRO A 151 -10.31 -4.52 11.20
CA PRO A 151 -11.30 -4.44 12.27
C PRO A 151 -12.70 -3.98 11.82
N GLU A 152 -12.85 -3.55 10.56
CA GLU A 152 -14.07 -2.88 10.08
C GLU A 152 -15.14 -3.84 9.55
N ALA A 153 -16.36 -3.31 9.42
CA ALA A 153 -17.49 -4.03 8.82
C ALA A 153 -17.15 -4.54 7.41
N THR A 154 -17.75 -5.67 7.01
CA THR A 154 -17.40 -6.44 5.80
C THR A 154 -17.33 -5.60 4.52
N LYS A 155 -18.19 -4.58 4.38
CA LYS A 155 -18.22 -3.70 3.19
C LYS A 155 -17.04 -2.74 3.14
N VAL A 156 -16.79 -2.00 4.23
CA VAL A 156 -15.64 -1.09 4.35
C VAL A 156 -14.34 -1.86 4.22
N LYS A 157 -14.30 -3.05 4.82
CA LYS A 157 -13.16 -3.95 4.70
C LYS A 157 -12.88 -4.31 3.24
N SER A 158 -13.91 -4.69 2.47
CA SER A 158 -13.77 -5.01 1.05
C SER A 158 -13.27 -3.82 0.26
N ASP A 159 -13.92 -2.66 0.40
CA ASP A 159 -13.61 -1.46 -0.38
C ASP A 159 -12.18 -0.96 -0.13
N LEU A 160 -11.75 -0.90 1.13
CA LEU A 160 -10.38 -0.49 1.49
C LEU A 160 -9.33 -1.53 1.06
N THR A 161 -9.66 -2.82 1.15
CA THR A 161 -8.77 -3.89 0.68
C THR A 161 -8.62 -3.84 -0.85
N ASP A 162 -9.69 -3.57 -1.58
CA ASP A 162 -9.65 -3.49 -3.04
C ASP A 162 -8.92 -2.24 -3.52
N LEU A 163 -9.03 -1.11 -2.79
CA LEU A 163 -8.19 0.07 -3.02
C LEU A 163 -6.71 -0.22 -2.77
N ALA A 164 -6.39 -0.95 -1.69
CA ALA A 164 -5.03 -1.36 -1.40
C ALA A 164 -4.46 -2.27 -2.51
N LYS A 165 -5.22 -3.28 -2.96
CA LYS A 165 -4.82 -4.14 -4.11
C LYS A 165 -4.60 -3.30 -5.36
N LYS A 166 -5.55 -2.43 -5.71
CA LYS A 166 -5.46 -1.59 -6.90
C LYS A 166 -4.21 -0.70 -6.86
N LEU A 167 -3.90 -0.09 -5.72
CA LEU A 167 -2.70 0.73 -5.56
C LEU A 167 -1.42 -0.12 -5.74
N LEU A 168 -1.37 -1.31 -5.16
CA LEU A 168 -0.23 -2.23 -5.30
C LEU A 168 -0.04 -2.70 -6.74
N ASP A 169 -1.13 -3.06 -7.43
CA ASP A 169 -1.10 -3.46 -8.84
C ASP A 169 -0.63 -2.32 -9.74
N GLU A 170 -1.16 -1.11 -9.53
CA GLU A 170 -0.75 0.07 -10.31
C GLU A 170 0.72 0.42 -10.08
N VAL A 171 1.22 0.33 -8.84
CA VAL A 171 2.63 0.54 -8.50
C VAL A 171 3.51 -0.54 -9.14
N ALA A 172 3.10 -1.80 -9.08
CA ALA A 172 3.80 -2.91 -9.71
C ALA A 172 3.88 -2.75 -11.23
N ASP A 173 2.78 -2.37 -11.87
CA ASP A 173 2.74 -2.18 -13.33
C ASP A 173 3.56 -0.97 -13.76
N LEU A 174 3.48 0.15 -13.04
CA LEU A 174 4.33 1.32 -13.30
C LEU A 174 5.81 0.98 -13.12
N GLY A 175 6.16 0.21 -12.08
CA GLY A 175 7.52 -0.25 -11.86
C GLY A 175 8.02 -1.15 -12.99
N LYS A 176 7.21 -2.10 -13.46
CA LYS A 176 7.56 -2.96 -14.62
C LYS A 176 7.74 -2.15 -15.90
N GLN A 177 6.82 -1.22 -16.17
CA GLN A 177 6.90 -0.34 -17.34
C GLN A 177 8.16 0.51 -17.30
N LEU A 178 8.43 1.15 -16.16
CA LEU A 178 9.63 1.96 -15.96
C LEU A 178 10.90 1.14 -16.16
N LYS A 179 10.99 -0.04 -15.53
CA LYS A 179 12.13 -0.92 -15.73
C LYS A 179 12.32 -1.26 -17.21
N SER A 180 11.25 -1.65 -17.90
CA SER A 180 11.33 -2.03 -19.30
C SER A 180 11.78 -0.87 -20.19
N GLU A 181 11.28 0.34 -19.96
CA GLU A 181 11.65 1.52 -20.74
C GLU A 181 13.09 1.97 -20.42
N LEU A 182 13.50 1.93 -19.15
CA LEU A 182 14.88 2.22 -18.76
C LEU A 182 15.87 1.20 -19.35
N ASP A 183 15.58 -0.11 -19.26
CA ASP A 183 16.43 -1.16 -19.85
C ASP A 183 16.57 -0.97 -21.38
N LYS A 184 15.49 -0.60 -22.08
CA LYS A 184 15.54 -0.28 -23.52
C LYS A 184 16.40 0.95 -23.81
N ASN A 185 16.34 1.97 -22.96
CA ASN A 185 17.10 3.22 -23.15
C ASN A 185 18.58 3.03 -22.81
N VAL A 186 18.91 2.18 -21.83
CA VAL A 186 20.29 1.77 -21.51
C VAL A 186 20.88 0.92 -22.63
N ALA A 187 20.13 -0.04 -23.18
CA ALA A 187 20.62 -0.90 -24.27
C ALA A 187 20.82 -0.17 -25.61
N LYS A 188 20.30 1.05 -25.75
CA LYS A 188 20.43 1.90 -26.95
C LYS A 188 21.49 3.00 -26.80
N ALA A 189 21.99 3.23 -25.59
CA ALA A 189 23.04 4.19 -25.29
C ALA A 189 24.43 3.55 -25.44
#